data_AF-A0A377WPB6-F1
#
_entry.id   AF-A0A377WPB6-F1
#
_cell.length_a   1.000
_cell.length_b   1.000
_cell.length_c   1.000
_cell.angle_alpha   90.00
_cell.angle_beta   90.00
_cell.angle_gamma   90.00
#
_symmetry.space_group_name_H-M   'P 1'
#
loop_
_entity.id
_entity.type
_entity.pdbx_description
1 polymer ?
#
loop_
_entity_poly.entity_id
_entity_poly.type
_entity_poly.pdbx_seq_one_letter_code
_entity_poly.pdbx_strand_id
1 'polypeptide(L)'
;MMKKYLALALIAPLLVSCSSSNKKGAEYNEAWVKDTNGFDILMGQFAHNIENIWGYNEVLLAGPKDYVKYTDQYQTRSHINFDEGTITSRPLPAPTLADVCARRSSKPC
;
A
#
# COMPACT_ATOMS: atom_id res chain seq x y z
N MET A 1 36.05 55.15 19.57
CA MET A 1 34.61 54.88 19.40
C MET A 1 34.38 53.74 18.39
N MET A 2 34.73 52.48 18.73
CA MET A 2 34.54 51.32 17.83
C MET A 2 34.04 50.04 18.53
N LYS A 3 33.66 50.12 19.81
CA LYS A 3 33.29 48.93 20.61
C LYS A 3 31.79 48.57 20.48
N LYS A 4 30.95 49.52 20.08
CA LYS A 4 29.51 49.31 19.82
C LYS A 4 29.26 48.59 18.48
N TYR A 5 30.14 48.77 17.49
CA TYR A 5 30.03 48.12 16.17
C TYR A 5 30.53 46.66 16.18
N LEU A 6 31.43 46.31 17.10
CA LEU A 6 31.90 44.93 17.31
C LEU A 6 30.77 44.00 17.80
N ALA A 7 29.89 44.49 18.67
CA ALA A 7 28.72 43.75 19.11
C ALA A 7 27.71 43.57 17.97
N LEU A 8 27.52 44.59 17.12
CA LEU A 8 26.61 44.53 15.97
C LEU A 8 27.07 43.50 14.91
N ALA A 9 28.39 43.36 14.70
CA ALA A 9 28.97 42.40 13.77
C ALA A 9 28.81 40.93 14.22
N LEU A 10 28.73 40.67 15.52
CA LEU A 10 28.51 39.32 16.07
C LEU A 10 27.04 38.89 16.08
N ILE A 11 26.10 39.84 16.08
CA ILE A 11 24.65 39.55 16.12
C ILE A 11 24.07 39.43 14.70
N ALA A 12 24.73 40.00 13.69
CA ALA A 12 24.29 39.95 12.29
C ALA A 12 24.17 38.52 11.69
N PRO A 13 25.10 37.56 11.95
CA PRO A 13 24.95 36.18 11.46
C PRO A 13 23.82 35.40 12.16
N LEU A 14 23.54 35.73 13.42
CA LEU A 14 22.44 35.14 14.21
C LEU A 14 21.06 35.54 13.66
N LEU A 15 20.93 36.76 13.14
CA LEU A 15 19.68 37.25 12.54
C LEU A 15 19.45 36.71 11.11
N VAL A 16 20.50 36.38 10.35
CA VAL A 16 20.38 35.67 9.06
C VAL A 16 19.90 34.23 9.26
N SER A 17 20.25 33.60 10.39
CA SER A 17 19.76 32.25 10.74
C SER A 17 18.26 32.21 11.08
N CYS A 18 17.70 33.30 11.61
CA CYS A 18 16.25 33.44 11.82
C CYS A 18 15.45 33.76 10.55
N SER A 19 16.10 33.93 9.39
CA SER A 19 15.44 34.08 8.09
C SER A 19 15.37 32.77 7.31
N SER A 20 15.22 31.63 8.02
CA SER A 20 14.62 30.43 7.44
C SER A 20 13.13 30.68 7.22
N SER A 21 12.86 31.54 6.24
CA SER A 21 11.61 31.57 5.52
C SER A 21 11.49 30.24 4.79
N ASN A 22 11.09 29.21 5.52
CA ASN A 22 10.43 28.03 4.96
C ASN A 22 9.13 28.54 4.31
N LYS A 23 9.26 29.12 3.12
CA LYS A 23 8.19 29.13 2.14
C LYS A 23 8.01 27.70 1.66
N LYS A 24 7.51 26.84 2.56
CA LYS A 24 6.80 25.64 2.17
C LYS A 24 5.45 26.14 1.67
N GLY A 25 5.45 26.60 0.42
CA GLY A 25 4.22 26.70 -0.35
C GLY A 25 3.54 25.34 -0.28
N ALA A 26 2.26 25.34 0.08
CA ALA A 26 1.31 24.24 -0.08
C ALA A 26 1.94 22.83 -0.02
N GLU A 27 2.09 22.32 1.21
CA GLU A 27 1.66 20.96 1.53
C GLU A 27 2.28 19.79 0.75
N TYR A 28 3.61 19.70 0.68
CA TYR A 28 4.24 18.37 0.53
C TYR A 28 4.31 17.70 1.92
N ASN A 29 3.26 16.98 2.29
CA ASN A 29 3.23 16.21 3.53
C ASN A 29 3.88 14.84 3.27
N GLU A 30 5.11 14.65 3.76
CA GLU A 30 5.90 13.41 3.64
C GLU A 30 5.23 12.15 4.23
N ALA A 31 4.22 12.35 5.08
CA ALA A 31 3.35 11.29 5.58
C ALA A 31 2.59 10.58 4.45
N TRP A 32 1.97 11.31 3.52
CA TRP A 32 1.18 10.71 2.43
C TRP A 32 2.03 9.87 1.47
N VAL A 33 3.28 10.27 1.25
CA VAL A 33 4.22 9.55 0.37
C VAL A 33 4.69 8.24 1.03
N LYS A 34 4.97 8.26 2.34
CA LYS A 34 5.29 7.03 3.08
C LYS A 34 4.12 6.03 3.09
N ASP A 35 2.91 6.55 3.21
CA ASP A 35 1.71 5.71 3.26
C ASP A 35 1.44 5.01 1.92
N THR A 36 1.82 5.63 0.79
CA THR A 36 1.69 5.01 -0.55
C THR A 36 2.66 3.84 -0.73
N ASN A 37 3.93 3.98 -0.30
CA ASN A 37 4.91 2.91 -0.43
C ASN A 37 4.58 1.69 0.45
N GLY A 38 4.12 1.93 1.68
CA GLY A 38 3.65 0.86 2.56
C GLY A 38 2.41 0.16 2.00
N PHE A 39 1.50 0.91 1.40
CA PHE A 39 0.33 0.36 0.73
C PHE A 39 0.71 -0.55 -0.45
N ASP A 40 1.65 -0.14 -1.30
CA ASP A 40 2.13 -0.96 -2.42
C ASP A 40 2.70 -2.31 -1.96
N ILE A 41 3.47 -2.31 -0.86
CA ILE A 41 4.00 -3.54 -0.26
C ILE A 41 2.87 -4.45 0.22
N LEU A 42 1.87 -3.89 0.91
CA LEU A 42 0.72 -4.66 1.39
C LEU A 42 -0.13 -5.19 0.25
N MET A 43 -0.29 -4.43 -0.84
CA MET A 43 -0.99 -4.89 -2.04
C MET A 43 -0.24 -6.01 -2.74
N GLY A 44 1.09 -5.96 -2.78
CA GLY A 44 1.92 -7.06 -3.29
C GLY A 44 1.75 -8.34 -2.48
N GLN A 45 1.79 -8.25 -1.14
CA GLN A 45 1.56 -9.40 -0.25
C GLN A 45 0.14 -9.96 -0.39
N PHE A 46 -0.86 -9.09 -0.54
CA PHE A 46 -2.25 -9.47 -0.76
C PHE A 46 -2.42 -10.23 -2.08
N ALA A 47 -1.90 -9.70 -3.19
CA ALA A 47 -1.95 -10.37 -4.49
C ALA A 47 -1.28 -11.74 -4.46
N HIS A 48 -0.09 -11.83 -3.83
CA HIS A 48 0.64 -13.10 -3.71
C HIS A 48 -0.14 -14.16 -2.93
N ASN A 49 -0.80 -13.79 -1.83
CA ASN A 49 -1.61 -14.72 -1.05
C ASN A 49 -2.81 -15.26 -1.84
N ILE A 50 -3.44 -14.42 -2.66
CA ILE A 50 -4.55 -14.81 -3.53
C ILE A 50 -4.05 -15.73 -4.64
N GLU A 51 -2.95 -15.37 -5.30
CA GLU A 51 -2.34 -16.19 -6.37
C GLU A 51 -1.99 -17.60 -5.91
N ASN A 52 -1.45 -17.74 -4.70
CA ASN A 52 -1.07 -19.05 -4.17
C ASN A 52 -2.27 -19.98 -3.94
N ILE A 53 -3.46 -19.42 -3.73
CA ILE A 53 -4.66 -20.16 -3.35
C ILE A 53 -5.60 -20.35 -4.55
N TRP A 54 -5.82 -19.30 -5.35
CA TRP A 54 -6.72 -19.29 -6.51
C TRP A 54 -5.99 -19.55 -7.84
N GLY A 55 -4.66 -19.41 -7.87
CA GLY A 55 -3.87 -19.44 -9.09
C GLY A 55 -3.87 -18.09 -9.81
N TYR A 56 -2.85 -17.88 -10.65
CA TYR A 56 -2.60 -16.62 -11.37
C TYR A 56 -3.80 -16.13 -12.22
N ASN A 57 -4.57 -17.07 -12.79
CA ASN A 57 -5.67 -16.74 -13.71
C ASN A 57 -6.96 -16.29 -13.02
N GLU A 58 -7.08 -16.47 -11.70
CA GLU A 58 -8.32 -16.16 -10.95
C GLU A 58 -8.13 -15.05 -9.90
N VAL A 59 -7.05 -14.29 -9.96
CA VAL A 59 -6.83 -13.13 -9.08
C VAL A 59 -7.81 -12.02 -9.47
N LEU A 60 -8.76 -11.73 -8.59
CA LEU A 60 -9.68 -10.60 -8.73
C LEU A 60 -9.31 -9.55 -7.69
N LEU A 61 -9.03 -8.33 -8.15
CA LEU A 61 -8.73 -7.19 -7.29
C LEU A 61 -9.92 -6.23 -7.31
N ALA A 62 -10.11 -5.51 -6.19
CA ALA A 62 -11.13 -4.47 -6.13
C ALA A 62 -10.78 -3.32 -7.07
N GLY A 63 -11.77 -2.81 -7.79
CA GLY A 63 -11.67 -1.67 -8.67
C GLY A 63 -12.71 -0.60 -8.32
N PRO A 64 -12.73 0.54 -9.05
CA PRO A 64 -13.71 1.60 -8.81
C PRO A 64 -15.16 1.15 -8.96
N LYS A 65 -15.40 0.11 -9.76
CA LYS A 65 -16.72 -0.44 -10.07
C LYS A 65 -16.90 -1.90 -9.66
N ASP A 66 -15.90 -2.47 -9.01
CA ASP A 66 -15.88 -3.86 -8.59
C ASP A 66 -15.46 -3.93 -7.13
N TYR A 67 -16.41 -4.21 -6.25
CA TYR A 67 -16.08 -4.49 -4.87
C TYR A 67 -15.70 -5.96 -4.75
N VAL A 68 -14.47 -6.24 -4.33
CA VAL A 68 -13.98 -7.60 -4.10
C VAL A 68 -13.49 -7.69 -2.65
N LYS A 69 -14.06 -8.61 -1.88
CA LYS A 69 -13.65 -8.88 -0.49
C LYS A 69 -13.37 -10.36 -0.29
N TYR A 70 -12.18 -10.65 0.22
CA TYR A 70 -11.79 -11.99 0.62
C TYR A 70 -12.01 -12.20 2.12
N THR A 71 -12.51 -13.38 2.48
CA THR A 71 -12.71 -13.87 3.86
C THR A 71 -12.17 -15.30 3.98
N ASP A 72 -12.20 -15.86 5.19
CA ASP A 72 -11.83 -17.25 5.46
C ASP A 72 -10.42 -17.63 4.98
N GLN A 73 -9.42 -16.80 5.29
CA GLN A 73 -8.03 -16.98 4.83
C GLN A 73 -7.91 -17.01 3.30
N TYR A 74 -8.61 -16.10 2.63
CA TYR A 74 -8.70 -16.00 1.16
C TYR A 74 -9.43 -17.15 0.47
N GLN A 75 -10.14 -18.02 1.21
CA GLN A 75 -10.86 -19.13 0.62
C GLN A 75 -12.25 -18.76 0.09
N THR A 76 -12.84 -17.68 0.60
CA THR A 76 -14.13 -17.19 0.15
C THR A 76 -13.95 -15.79 -0.38
N ARG A 77 -14.54 -15.48 -1.54
CA ARG A 77 -14.60 -14.12 -2.06
C ARG A 77 -16.03 -13.68 -2.34
N SER A 78 -16.33 -12.45 -1.98
CA SER A 78 -17.56 -11.75 -2.34
C SER A 78 -17.20 -10.67 -3.35
N HIS A 79 -17.78 -10.77 -4.55
CA HIS A 79 -17.62 -9.83 -5.64
C HIS A 79 -18.95 -9.14 -5.93
N ILE A 80 -18.95 -7.82 -6.01
CA ILE A 80 -20.08 -7.01 -6.42
C ILE A 80 -19.64 -6.19 -7.63
N ASN A 81 -20.29 -6.43 -8.76
CA ASN A 81 -20.12 -5.63 -9.97
C ASN A 81 -21.18 -4.53 -9.97
N PHE A 82 -20.76 -3.27 -9.89
CA PHE A 82 -21.67 -2.12 -9.86
C PHE A 82 -22.21 -1.73 -11.24
N ASP A 83 -21.55 -2.11 -12.34
CA ASP A 83 -22.04 -1.86 -13.70
C ASP A 83 -23.21 -2.81 -14.05
N GLU A 84 -23.06 -4.09 -13.71
CA GLU A 84 -24.08 -5.11 -13.97
C GLU A 84 -25.07 -5.29 -12.80
N GLY A 85 -24.81 -4.67 -11.65
CA GLY A 85 -25.64 -4.80 -10.45
C GLY A 85 -25.67 -6.21 -9.85
N THR A 86 -24.63 -7.02 -10.11
CA THR A 86 -24.59 -8.43 -9.72
C THR A 86 -23.73 -8.65 -8.49
N ILE A 87 -24.23 -9.47 -7.56
CA ILE A 87 -23.50 -9.91 -6.35
C ILE A 87 -23.20 -11.40 -6.51
N THR A 88 -21.92 -11.75 -6.50
CA THR A 88 -21.44 -13.13 -6.59
C THR A 88 -20.56 -13.44 -5.38
N SER A 89 -21.02 -14.33 -4.51
CA SER A 89 -20.19 -14.94 -3.47
C SER A 89 -19.74 -16.32 -3.92
N ARG A 90 -18.42 -16.53 -4.00
CA ARG A 90 -17.84 -17.79 -4.44
C ARG A 90 -16.84 -18.32 -3.41
N PRO A 91 -17.06 -19.51 -2.84
CA PRO A 91 -16.02 -20.24 -2.13
C PRO A 91 -15.04 -20.86 -3.14
N LEU A 92 -13.83 -21.16 -2.69
CA LEU A 92 -12.87 -21.93 -3.48
C LEU A 92 -13.52 -23.23 -3.98
N PRO A 93 -13.21 -23.64 -5.23
CA PRO A 93 -13.60 -24.97 -5.69
C PRO A 93 -12.97 -26.03 -4.79
N ALA A 94 -13.70 -27.12 -4.55
CA ALA A 94 -13.16 -28.26 -3.83
C ALA A 94 -11.87 -28.74 -4.51
N PRO A 95 -10.81 -29.08 -3.74
CA PRO A 95 -9.54 -29.48 -4.32
C PRO A 95 -9.72 -30.73 -5.19
N THR A 96 -9.23 -30.67 -6.43
CA THR A 96 -9.25 -31.82 -7.33
C THR A 96 -8.10 -32.79 -7.00
N LEU A 97 -8.16 -34.02 -7.48
CA LEU A 97 -7.06 -35.00 -7.32
C LEU A 97 -5.72 -34.45 -7.87
N ALA A 98 -5.75 -33.64 -8.93
CA ALA A 98 -4.57 -33.00 -9.49
C ALA A 98 -3.96 -31.97 -8.51
N ASP A 99 -4.79 -31.17 -7.84
CA ASP A 99 -4.33 -30.17 -6.86
C ASP A 99 -3.72 -30.81 -5.61
N VAL A 100 -4.26 -31.97 -5.20
CA VAL A 100 -3.72 -32.77 -4.09
C VAL A 100 -2.35 -33.34 -4.47
N CYS A 101 -2.19 -33.86 -5.68
CA CYS A 101 -0.91 -34.36 -6.19
C CYS A 101 0.14 -33.24 -6.32
N ALA A 102 -0.22 -32.07 -6.83
CA ALA A 102 0.67 -30.92 -6.96
C ALA A 102 1.18 -30.43 -5.59
N ARG A 103 0.30 -30.30 -4.59
CA ARG A 103 0.68 -29.93 -3.20
C ARG A 103 1.57 -30.96 -2.50
N ARG A 104 1.49 -32.23 -2.93
CA ARG A 104 2.33 -33.31 -2.38
C ARG A 104 3.72 -33.31 -3.01
N SER A 105 3.84 -32.86 -4.26
CA SER A 105 5.12 -32.75 -4.98
C SER A 105 5.95 -31.52 -4.58
N SER A 106 5.34 -30.48 -4.01
CA SER A 106 6.03 -29.22 -3.67
C SER A 106 6.61 -29.17 -2.24
N LYS A 107 6.52 -30.26 -1.47
CA LYS A 107 7.17 -30.35 -0.15
C LYS A 107 8.57 -30.96 -0.33
N PRO A 108 9.67 -30.21 -0.08
CA PRO A 108 10.96 -30.84 0.10
C PRO A 108 10.92 -31.63 1.42
N CYS A 109 11.40 -32.88 1.39
CA CYS A 109 11.73 -33.62 2.59
C CYS A 109 12.89 -32.97 3.33
#